data_AF-A0A060CDD4-F1
#
_entry.id   AF-A0A060CDD4-F1
#
_cell.length_a   1.000
_cell.length_b   1.000
_cell.length_c   1.000
_cell.angle_alpha   90.00
_cell.angle_beta   90.00
_cell.angle_gamma   90.00
#
_symmetry.space_group_name_H-M   'P 1'
#
loop_
_entity.id
_entity.type
_entity.pdbx_description
1 polymer ?
#
loop_
_entity_poly.entity_id
_entity_poly.type
_entity_poly.pdbx_seq_one_letter_code
_entity_poly.pdbx_strand_id
1 'polypeptide(L)'
;LPAQEENNRYEQLTSPKLIEINKEAPRATFTSYSSEEDAYVNDKKKGTFRISLNGKWKFSYTEKFSERPKNFTSTKTDANKWADINVPGNWELQGFGTPIYVNTGYPFMSAPGNPPYWDKPNPPYVPKDWNPTGTYRREFTLPDNWDGKEIFLSADGTSGASYYYMNDKF
;
A
#
# COMPACT_ATOMS: atom_id res chain seq x y z
N LEU A 1 18.31 14.04 -5.53
CA LEU A 1 17.28 13.88 -4.49
C LEU A 1 16.45 12.59 -4.64
N PRO A 2 15.94 12.19 -5.84
CA PRO A 2 15.13 10.96 -5.97
C PRO A 2 15.89 9.64 -5.73
N ALA A 3 17.15 9.56 -6.17
CA ALA A 3 17.97 8.36 -6.03
C ALA A 3 18.32 8.02 -4.57
N GLN A 4 18.34 9.03 -3.68
CA GLN A 4 18.64 8.85 -2.27
C GLN A 4 17.43 8.30 -1.51
N GLU A 5 16.22 8.79 -1.82
CA GLU A 5 14.98 8.19 -1.32
C GLU A 5 14.81 6.76 -1.83
N GLU A 6 15.15 6.49 -3.10
CA GLU A 6 15.07 5.15 -3.68
C GLU A 6 16.01 4.15 -3.01
N ASN A 7 17.29 4.52 -2.81
CA ASN A 7 18.25 3.71 -2.07
C ASN A 7 17.77 3.45 -0.63
N ASN A 8 17.24 4.48 0.03
CA ASN A 8 16.69 4.36 1.38
C ASN A 8 15.50 3.38 1.42
N ARG A 9 14.58 3.42 0.44
CA ARG A 9 13.44 2.47 0.42
C ARG A 9 13.87 1.04 0.17
N TYR A 10 14.85 0.78 -0.69
CA TYR A 10 15.34 -0.59 -0.88
C TYR A 10 16.02 -1.14 0.38
N GLU A 11 16.80 -0.32 1.08
CA GLU A 11 17.40 -0.69 2.37
C GLU A 11 16.32 -0.99 3.42
N GLN A 12 15.24 -0.21 3.47
CA GLN A 12 14.10 -0.47 4.35
C GLN A 12 13.42 -1.81 4.00
N LEU A 13 13.11 -2.04 2.71
CA LEU A 13 12.47 -3.27 2.22
C LEU A 13 13.28 -4.54 2.48
N THR A 14 14.62 -4.42 2.52
CA THR A 14 15.53 -5.55 2.70
C THR A 14 16.11 -5.63 4.12
N SER A 15 15.58 -4.83 5.06
CA SER A 15 15.95 -4.88 6.47
C SER A 15 14.96 -5.74 7.27
N PRO A 16 15.31 -6.98 7.65
CA PRO A 16 14.39 -7.88 8.37
C PRO A 16 14.05 -7.40 9.78
N LYS A 17 14.82 -6.45 10.33
CA LYS A 17 14.57 -5.85 11.66
C LYS A 17 13.62 -4.66 11.60
N LEU A 18 13.39 -4.10 10.41
CA LEU A 18 12.49 -2.97 10.21
C LEU A 18 11.13 -3.47 9.74
N ILE A 19 10.24 -3.74 10.69
CA ILE A 19 8.91 -4.29 10.40
C ILE A 19 7.82 -3.21 10.30
N GLU A 20 8.08 -2.00 10.81
CA GLU A 20 7.15 -0.88 10.80
C GLU A 20 7.86 0.46 10.96
N ILE A 21 7.21 1.54 10.49
CA ILE A 21 7.63 2.93 10.67
C ILE A 21 6.37 3.72 11.03
N ASN A 22 6.38 4.46 12.14
CA ASN A 22 5.28 5.34 12.58
C ASN A 22 3.89 4.66 12.66
N LYS A 23 3.85 3.34 12.86
CA LYS A 23 2.59 2.60 13.02
C LYS A 23 2.19 2.58 14.50
N GLU A 24 0.89 2.72 14.76
CA GLU A 24 0.34 2.53 16.09
C GLU A 24 0.58 1.12 16.64
N ALA A 25 0.69 1.01 17.96
CA ALA A 25 0.89 -0.26 18.63
C ALA A 25 -0.30 -1.22 18.36
N PRO A 26 -0.03 -2.54 18.19
CA PRO A 26 -1.09 -3.53 18.02
C PRO A 26 -2.11 -3.49 19.16
N ARG A 27 -3.40 -3.51 18.81
CA ARG A 27 -4.53 -3.54 19.75
C ARG A 27 -5.68 -4.36 19.22
N ALA A 28 -6.65 -4.68 20.08
CA ALA A 28 -7.88 -5.32 19.67
C ALA A 28 -8.71 -4.43 18.73
N THR A 29 -9.53 -5.08 17.90
CA THR A 29 -10.41 -4.41 16.94
C THR A 29 -11.52 -3.67 17.67
N PHE A 30 -11.62 -2.36 17.44
CA PHE A 30 -12.66 -1.49 17.98
C PHE A 30 -13.23 -0.60 16.87
N THR A 31 -14.50 -0.20 17.02
CA THR A 31 -15.15 0.81 16.20
C THR A 31 -15.58 1.94 17.13
N SER A 32 -15.25 3.17 16.78
CA SER A 32 -15.73 4.35 17.51
C SER A 32 -17.14 4.70 17.03
N TYR A 33 -18.14 4.34 17.84
CA TYR A 33 -19.54 4.70 17.63
C TYR A 33 -19.85 6.10 18.18
N SER A 34 -20.87 6.76 17.65
CA SER A 34 -21.29 8.10 18.09
C SER A 34 -22.16 8.09 19.35
N SER A 35 -22.76 6.95 19.69
CA SER A 35 -23.64 6.78 20.84
C SER A 35 -23.60 5.33 21.36
N GLU A 36 -24.14 5.09 22.56
CA GLU A 36 -24.31 3.74 23.10
C GLU A 36 -25.32 2.94 22.28
N GLU A 37 -26.39 3.58 21.81
CA GLU A 37 -27.41 2.97 20.96
C GLU A 37 -26.80 2.47 19.63
N ASP A 38 -25.94 3.28 19.00
CA ASP A 38 -25.23 2.89 17.79
C ASP A 38 -24.28 1.71 18.06
N ALA A 39 -23.61 1.72 19.22
CA ALA A 39 -22.70 0.65 19.64
C ALA A 39 -23.46 -0.67 19.87
N TYR A 40 -24.66 -0.62 20.45
CA TYR A 40 -25.52 -1.79 20.65
C TYR A 40 -25.98 -2.40 19.32
N VAL A 41 -26.36 -1.56 18.35
CA VAL A 41 -26.72 -2.01 16.99
C VAL A 41 -25.52 -2.60 16.25
N ASN A 42 -24.31 -2.08 16.50
CA ASN A 42 -23.05 -2.57 15.96
C ASN A 42 -22.96 -2.50 14.42
N ASP A 43 -23.67 -1.56 13.77
CA ASP A 43 -23.52 -1.28 12.34
C ASP A 43 -22.32 -0.37 12.09
N LYS A 44 -21.22 -0.92 11.59
CA LYS A 44 -19.98 -0.17 11.33
C LYS A 44 -20.09 0.93 10.26
N LYS A 45 -21.22 1.02 9.55
CA LYS A 45 -21.45 2.03 8.49
C LYS A 45 -22.31 3.20 8.96
N LYS A 46 -22.99 3.09 10.10
CA LYS A 46 -23.92 4.09 10.61
C LYS A 46 -23.57 4.44 12.05
N GLY A 47 -23.70 5.72 12.41
CA GLY A 47 -23.40 6.14 13.77
C GLY A 47 -21.96 5.84 14.20
N THR A 48 -20.99 6.05 13.30
CA THR A 48 -19.56 5.82 13.58
C THR A 48 -18.71 7.00 13.12
N PHE A 49 -17.57 7.18 13.78
CA PHE A 49 -16.48 8.04 13.30
C PHE A 49 -15.57 7.25 12.36
N ARG A 50 -16.15 6.72 11.27
CA ARG A 50 -15.43 5.94 10.26
C ARG A 50 -15.86 6.36 8.86
N ILE A 51 -14.87 6.62 8.00
CA ILE A 51 -15.08 6.73 6.56
C ILE A 51 -14.38 5.55 5.87
N SER A 52 -15.06 4.92 4.92
CA SER A 52 -14.45 3.88 4.10
C SER A 52 -13.71 4.52 2.94
N LEU A 53 -12.43 4.19 2.78
CA LEU A 53 -11.64 4.52 1.60
C LEU A 53 -11.65 3.40 0.56
N ASN A 54 -12.56 2.42 0.66
CA ASN A 54 -12.78 1.44 -0.40
C ASN A 54 -13.45 2.09 -1.62
N GLY A 55 -13.28 1.48 -2.79
CA GLY A 55 -13.81 1.97 -4.07
C GLY A 55 -12.71 2.16 -5.10
N LYS A 56 -12.93 3.11 -6.02
CA LYS A 56 -11.98 3.42 -7.10
C LYS A 56 -10.83 4.30 -6.61
N TRP A 57 -9.61 3.93 -6.99
CA TRP A 57 -8.39 4.70 -6.77
C TRP A 57 -7.66 4.88 -8.10
N LYS A 58 -6.93 5.98 -8.25
CA LYS A 58 -5.97 6.13 -9.34
C LYS A 58 -4.77 5.22 -9.08
N PHE A 59 -4.29 4.56 -10.13
CA PHE A 59 -3.31 3.50 -10.03
C PHE A 59 -2.30 3.53 -11.17
N SER A 60 -1.02 3.47 -10.79
CA SER A 60 0.10 3.31 -11.71
C SER A 60 0.88 2.05 -11.32
N TYR A 61 1.05 1.16 -12.29
CA TYR A 61 1.82 -0.07 -12.14
C TYR A 61 3.14 0.04 -12.90
N THR A 62 4.22 -0.47 -12.30
CA THR A 62 5.55 -0.56 -12.92
C THR A 62 6.19 -1.89 -12.52
N GLU A 63 6.95 -2.52 -13.42
CA GLU A 63 7.66 -3.77 -13.11
C GLU A 63 8.90 -3.54 -12.24
N LYS A 64 9.46 -2.33 -12.32
CA LYS A 64 10.64 -1.93 -11.56
C LYS A 64 10.30 -0.83 -10.59
N PHE A 65 10.69 -1.03 -9.33
CA PHE A 65 10.52 -0.04 -8.28
C PHE A 65 11.07 1.35 -8.68
N SER A 66 12.20 1.40 -9.38
CA SER A 66 12.86 2.61 -9.85
C SER A 66 12.05 3.46 -10.85
N GLU A 67 11.10 2.83 -11.54
CA GLU A 67 10.32 3.44 -12.63
C GLU A 67 9.00 4.03 -12.16
N ARG A 68 8.63 3.81 -10.89
CA ARG A 68 7.41 4.37 -10.30
C ARG A 68 7.38 5.91 -10.45
N PRO A 69 6.19 6.53 -10.58
CA PRO A 69 6.08 7.99 -10.70
C PRO A 69 6.74 8.67 -9.50
N LYS A 70 7.73 9.55 -9.73
CA LYS A 70 8.53 10.16 -8.63
C LYS A 70 7.83 11.29 -7.90
N ASN A 71 6.88 11.94 -8.55
CA ASN A 71 6.09 13.04 -8.00
C ASN A 71 4.77 12.57 -7.36
N PHE A 72 4.52 11.27 -7.23
CA PHE A 72 3.22 10.73 -6.79
C PHE A 72 2.70 11.28 -5.47
N THR A 73 3.60 11.66 -4.56
CA THR A 73 3.27 12.22 -3.24
C THR A 73 2.74 13.64 -3.31
N SER A 74 3.14 14.40 -4.36
CA SER A 74 2.79 15.80 -4.55
C SER A 74 1.28 16.00 -4.75
N THR A 75 0.67 16.89 -3.97
CA THR A 75 -0.71 17.35 -4.10
C THR A 75 -0.99 17.90 -5.50
N LYS A 76 0.03 18.42 -6.18
CA LYS A 76 -0.05 18.96 -7.55
C LYS A 76 0.08 17.93 -8.66
N THR A 77 0.30 16.66 -8.34
CA THR A 77 0.47 15.62 -9.37
C THR A 77 -0.84 15.30 -10.06
N ASP A 78 -0.84 15.49 -11.38
CA ASP A 78 -1.93 15.08 -12.24
C ASP A 78 -1.91 13.56 -12.45
N ALA A 79 -2.84 12.86 -11.80
CA ALA A 79 -3.04 11.43 -11.94
C ALA A 79 -4.17 11.08 -12.92
N ASN A 80 -4.68 12.03 -13.72
CA ASN A 80 -5.80 11.77 -14.63
C ASN A 80 -5.46 10.72 -15.71
N LYS A 81 -4.19 10.60 -16.08
CA LYS A 81 -3.70 9.59 -17.03
C LYS A 81 -3.46 8.22 -16.40
N TRP A 82 -3.57 8.09 -15.09
CA TRP A 82 -3.41 6.81 -14.42
C TRP A 82 -4.67 5.97 -14.60
N ALA A 83 -4.50 4.65 -14.57
CA ALA A 83 -5.62 3.74 -14.60
C ALA A 83 -6.44 3.86 -13.31
N ASP A 84 -7.67 3.35 -13.34
CA ASP A 84 -8.46 3.17 -12.12
C ASP A 84 -8.35 1.72 -11.63
N ILE A 85 -8.20 1.52 -10.33
CA ILE A 85 -8.20 0.20 -9.68
C ILE A 85 -9.27 0.12 -8.60
N ASN A 86 -9.83 -1.06 -8.36
CA ASN A 86 -10.72 -1.30 -7.22
C ASN A 86 -9.90 -1.64 -5.98
N VAL A 87 -10.25 -1.00 -4.87
CA VAL A 87 -9.73 -1.31 -3.53
C VAL A 87 -10.91 -1.73 -2.64
N PRO A 88 -10.86 -2.90 -1.97
CA PRO A 88 -9.76 -3.87 -1.98
C PRO A 88 -9.73 -4.73 -3.26
N GLY A 89 -8.58 -5.35 -3.52
CA GLY A 89 -8.39 -6.31 -4.60
C GLY A 89 -6.93 -6.42 -5.05
N ASN A 90 -6.47 -7.63 -5.38
CA ASN A 90 -5.14 -7.83 -5.96
C ASN A 90 -5.08 -7.23 -7.37
N TRP A 91 -3.97 -6.58 -7.73
CA TRP A 91 -3.85 -5.91 -9.03
C TRP A 91 -3.73 -6.91 -10.21
N GLU A 92 -3.26 -8.13 -9.94
CA GLU A 92 -3.10 -9.21 -10.93
C GLU A 92 -4.43 -9.66 -11.50
N LEU A 93 -5.47 -9.63 -10.66
CA LEU A 93 -6.85 -9.94 -11.07
C LEU A 93 -7.56 -8.74 -11.70
N GLN A 94 -6.88 -7.60 -11.80
CA GLN A 94 -7.41 -6.36 -12.36
C GLN A 94 -6.64 -5.91 -13.61
N GLY A 95 -5.80 -6.79 -14.18
CA GLY A 95 -5.11 -6.58 -15.45
C GLY A 95 -3.69 -6.01 -15.32
N PHE A 96 -3.10 -6.00 -14.13
CA PHE A 96 -1.74 -5.50 -13.91
C PHE A 96 -0.80 -6.60 -13.44
N GLY A 97 0.39 -6.71 -14.02
CA GLY A 97 1.36 -7.74 -13.64
C GLY A 97 0.87 -9.16 -13.98
N THR A 98 1.41 -10.16 -13.28
CA THR A 98 1.12 -11.58 -13.54
C THR A 98 0.95 -12.31 -12.21
N PRO A 99 -0.16 -13.03 -12.00
CA PRO A 99 -0.33 -13.85 -10.80
C PRO A 99 0.62 -15.03 -10.87
N ILE A 100 1.44 -15.21 -9.82
CA ILE A 100 2.42 -16.29 -9.74
C ILE A 100 1.96 -17.29 -8.69
N TYR A 101 1.81 -18.55 -9.12
CA TYR A 101 1.67 -19.68 -8.23
C TYR A 101 2.98 -20.45 -8.19
N VAL A 102 3.47 -20.69 -6.99
CA VAL A 102 4.64 -21.53 -6.73
C VAL A 102 4.31 -22.43 -5.54
N ASN A 103 4.57 -23.73 -5.66
CA ASN A 103 4.37 -24.67 -4.55
C ASN A 103 5.52 -24.58 -3.54
N THR A 104 6.75 -24.66 -4.03
CA THR A 104 7.97 -24.58 -3.22
C THR A 104 8.96 -23.59 -3.82
N GLY A 105 9.64 -22.82 -2.97
CA GLY A 105 10.54 -21.74 -3.38
C GLY A 105 9.89 -20.36 -3.30
N TYR A 106 10.61 -19.35 -3.81
CA TYR A 106 10.15 -17.96 -3.82
C TYR A 106 9.59 -17.58 -5.20
N PRO A 107 8.56 -16.73 -5.28
CA PRO A 107 7.93 -16.33 -6.56
C PRO A 107 8.86 -15.53 -7.48
N PHE A 108 9.98 -15.02 -6.94
CA PHE A 108 11.02 -14.33 -7.69
C PHE A 108 12.18 -15.24 -8.12
N MET A 109 12.01 -16.56 -8.04
CA MET A 109 13.01 -17.55 -8.44
C MET A 109 12.53 -18.45 -9.57
N SER A 110 13.47 -18.95 -10.38
CA SER A 110 13.23 -19.94 -11.42
C SER A 110 14.48 -20.80 -11.66
N ALA A 111 14.37 -21.79 -12.57
CA ALA A 111 15.51 -22.57 -13.00
C ALA A 111 16.60 -21.66 -13.61
N PRO A 112 17.89 -22.04 -13.52
CA PRO A 112 18.98 -21.20 -14.00
C PRO A 112 18.81 -20.70 -15.43
N GLY A 113 19.07 -19.40 -15.64
CA GLY A 113 19.01 -18.80 -16.97
C GLY A 113 17.63 -18.33 -17.42
N ASN A 114 16.68 -18.16 -16.50
CA ASN A 114 15.34 -17.61 -16.77
C ASN A 114 15.18 -16.20 -16.16
N PRO A 115 15.79 -15.15 -16.74
CA PRO A 115 15.54 -13.78 -16.29
C PRO A 115 14.06 -13.39 -16.49
N PRO A 116 13.48 -12.53 -15.61
CA PRO A 116 14.16 -11.75 -14.57
C PRO A 116 14.32 -12.49 -13.23
N TYR A 117 13.94 -13.77 -13.15
CA TYR A 117 13.96 -14.53 -11.90
C TYR A 117 15.39 -14.88 -11.46
N TRP A 118 15.58 -15.04 -10.15
CA TRP A 118 16.85 -15.47 -9.57
C TRP A 118 17.02 -16.98 -9.60
N ASP A 119 18.25 -17.44 -9.86
CA ASP A 119 18.60 -18.88 -9.84
C ASP A 119 18.64 -19.46 -8.41
N LYS A 120 18.91 -18.61 -7.41
CA LYS A 120 19.01 -18.99 -5.99
C LYS A 120 18.55 -17.85 -5.07
N PRO A 121 18.03 -18.14 -3.86
CA PRO A 121 17.64 -17.08 -2.94
C PRO A 121 18.88 -16.41 -2.34
N ASN A 122 18.75 -15.14 -1.98
CA ASN A 122 19.82 -14.38 -1.34
C ASN A 122 19.24 -13.51 -0.20
N PRO A 123 18.77 -14.12 0.90
CA PRO A 123 18.17 -13.36 1.99
C PRO A 123 19.20 -12.41 2.64
N PRO A 124 18.78 -11.20 3.06
CA PRO A 124 17.40 -10.70 3.12
C PRO A 124 16.95 -9.96 1.84
N TYR A 125 17.69 -10.09 0.74
CA TYR A 125 17.46 -9.30 -0.48
C TYR A 125 16.35 -9.86 -1.37
N VAL A 126 15.74 -8.95 -2.12
CA VAL A 126 14.80 -9.22 -3.23
C VAL A 126 15.31 -8.56 -4.52
N PRO A 127 14.88 -9.00 -5.72
CA PRO A 127 15.37 -8.42 -6.97
C PRO A 127 15.13 -6.90 -7.05
N LYS A 128 16.14 -6.14 -7.47
CA LYS A 128 16.00 -4.70 -7.74
C LYS A 128 15.37 -4.46 -9.11
N ASP A 129 15.82 -5.25 -10.08
CA ASP A 129 15.49 -5.09 -11.50
C ASP A 129 14.13 -5.67 -11.90
N TRP A 130 13.47 -6.36 -10.97
CA TRP A 130 12.09 -6.83 -11.10
C TRP A 130 11.44 -6.88 -9.72
N ASN A 131 10.79 -5.78 -9.38
CA ASN A 131 10.06 -5.60 -8.12
C ASN A 131 8.78 -4.82 -8.43
N PRO A 132 7.73 -5.52 -8.91
CA PRO A 132 6.48 -4.91 -9.30
C PRO A 132 5.94 -3.97 -8.22
N THR A 133 5.68 -2.72 -8.61
CA THR A 133 5.29 -1.64 -7.69
C THR A 133 4.02 -0.98 -8.17
N GLY A 134 2.99 -1.02 -7.31
CA GLY A 134 1.73 -0.32 -7.48
C GLY A 134 1.71 0.99 -6.70
N THR A 135 1.51 2.10 -7.41
CA THR A 135 1.31 3.43 -6.80
C THR A 135 -0.17 3.77 -6.80
N TYR A 136 -0.76 3.89 -5.61
CA TYR A 136 -2.18 4.19 -5.39
C TYR A 136 -2.35 5.65 -4.99
N ARG A 137 -3.37 6.32 -5.55
CA ARG A 137 -3.75 7.69 -5.16
C ARG A 137 -5.27 7.82 -5.06
N ARG A 138 -5.74 8.46 -4.00
CA ARG A 138 -7.14 8.83 -3.81
C ARG A 138 -7.25 10.12 -3.05
N GLU A 139 -8.15 10.97 -3.51
CA GLU A 139 -8.58 12.17 -2.81
C GLU A 139 -9.86 11.85 -2.04
N PHE A 140 -10.00 12.42 -0.85
CA PHE A 140 -11.18 12.27 -0.02
C PHE A 140 -11.33 13.51 0.86
N THR A 141 -12.56 13.76 1.30
CA THR A 141 -12.89 14.87 2.20
C THR A 141 -13.18 14.30 3.57
N LEU A 142 -12.59 14.92 4.60
CA LEU A 142 -12.93 14.61 5.99
C LEU A 142 -14.27 15.26 6.36
N PRO A 143 -15.14 14.58 7.13
CA PRO A 143 -16.35 15.19 7.66
C PRO A 143 -16.04 16.37 8.60
N ASP A 144 -16.80 17.46 8.52
CA ASP A 144 -16.58 18.68 9.33
C ASP A 144 -16.64 18.41 10.84
N ASN A 145 -17.43 17.42 11.26
CA ASN A 145 -17.56 17.04 12.66
C ASN A 145 -16.36 16.28 13.23
N TRP A 146 -15.26 16.15 12.47
CA TRP A 146 -14.00 15.55 12.92
C TRP A 146 -12.97 16.58 13.37
N ASP A 147 -13.28 17.88 13.30
CA ASP A 147 -12.36 18.93 13.77
C ASP A 147 -11.94 18.72 15.23
N GLY A 148 -10.65 18.92 15.51
CA GLY A 148 -10.04 18.69 16.82
C GLY A 148 -9.95 17.23 17.28
N LYS A 149 -10.35 16.24 16.46
CA LYS A 149 -10.23 14.81 16.80
C LYS A 149 -8.90 14.23 16.35
N GLU A 150 -8.49 13.16 17.02
CA GLU A 150 -7.41 12.30 16.54
C GLU A 150 -7.93 11.37 15.43
N ILE A 151 -7.21 11.32 14.31
CA ILE A 151 -7.62 10.63 13.09
C ILE A 151 -6.59 9.58 12.73
N PHE A 152 -7.05 8.35 12.52
CA PHE A 152 -6.20 7.21 12.17
C PHE A 152 -6.52 6.71 10.76
N LEU A 153 -5.46 6.41 9.99
CA LEU A 153 -5.58 5.65 8.74
C LEU A 153 -5.47 4.15 9.06
N SER A 154 -6.49 3.37 8.70
CA SER A 154 -6.47 1.91 8.82
C SER A 154 -6.39 1.26 7.44
N ALA A 155 -5.35 0.45 7.23
CA ALA A 155 -5.27 -0.48 6.10
C ALA A 155 -5.33 -1.90 6.65
N ASP A 156 -6.49 -2.53 6.55
CA ASP A 156 -6.77 -3.82 7.19
C ASP A 156 -5.91 -4.97 6.60
N GLY A 157 -5.36 -4.79 5.40
CA GLY A 157 -4.38 -5.69 4.82
C GLY A 157 -3.72 -5.12 3.57
N THR A 158 -2.40 -5.28 3.48
CA THR A 158 -1.59 -5.08 2.27
C THR A 158 -0.64 -6.26 2.10
N SER A 159 -0.25 -6.56 0.87
CA SER A 159 0.69 -7.65 0.56
C SER A 159 2.04 -7.09 0.13
N GLY A 160 3.13 -7.74 0.54
CA GLY A 160 4.48 -7.22 0.37
C GLY A 160 4.81 -6.15 1.40
N ALA A 161 5.07 -4.92 0.95
CA ALA A 161 5.32 -3.77 1.81
C ALA A 161 4.63 -2.53 1.24
N SER A 162 4.18 -1.64 2.12
CA SER A 162 3.42 -0.44 1.75
C SER A 162 3.94 0.79 2.48
N TYR A 163 3.94 1.91 1.78
CA TYR A 163 4.30 3.23 2.30
C TYR A 163 3.12 4.17 2.08
N TYR A 164 2.74 4.88 3.12
CA TYR A 164 1.61 5.81 3.08
C TYR A 164 2.14 7.23 3.05
N TYR A 165 1.45 8.09 2.30
CA TYR A 165 1.74 9.50 2.25
C TYR A 165 0.41 10.26 2.32
N MET A 166 0.38 11.35 3.06
CA MET A 166 -0.77 12.23 3.22
C MET A 166 -0.33 13.67 2.97
N ASN A 167 -0.92 14.32 1.96
CA ASN A 167 -0.64 15.74 1.64
C ASN A 167 0.86 16.08 1.62
N ASP A 168 1.62 15.41 0.75
CA ASP A 168 3.08 15.58 0.56
C ASP A 168 3.97 15.05 1.69
N LYS A 169 3.40 14.47 2.75
CA LYS A 169 4.15 13.98 3.91
C LYS A 169 4.13 12.46 3.99
N PHE A 170 5.28 11.89 4.32
CA PHE A 170 5.44 10.49 4.70
C PHE A 170 4.94 10.26 6.12
#